data_AF-A0A6A4RXJ6-F1
#
_entry.id   AF-A0A6A4RXJ6-F1
#
_cell.length_a   1.000
_cell.length_b   1.000
_cell.length_c   1.000
_cell.angle_alpha   90.00
_cell.angle_beta   90.00
_cell.angle_gamma   90.00
#
_symmetry.space_group_name_H-M   'P 1'
#
loop_
_entity.id
_entity.type
_entity.pdbx_description
1 polymer ?
#
loop_
_entity_poly.entity_id
_entity_poly.type
_entity_poly.pdbx_seq_one_letter_code
_entity_poly.pdbx_strand_id
1 'polypeptide(L)'
;MATATVAGPDAHRMEEKKFEYFSSISSMAKKIMQEREKIKDKHGASWGKMSPQEQDCAIDNWMMDPHIRARYAMHRVERGDEVACYPKLLIQTGQKIVHFGEEVKFDRAGGGGGGVVVVVVHWSD
;
A
#
# COMPACT_ATOMS: atom_id res chain seq x y z
N MET A 1 22.83 -18.25 3.27
CA MET A 1 21.36 -18.09 3.21
C MET A 1 20.82 -19.19 2.31
N ALA A 2 20.27 -20.27 2.89
CA ALA A 2 19.80 -21.42 2.11
C ALA A 2 18.39 -21.14 1.56
N THR A 3 18.27 -21.07 0.23
CA THR A 3 16.98 -21.03 -0.48
C THR A 3 16.46 -22.46 -0.57
N ALA A 4 15.58 -22.86 0.34
CA ALA A 4 14.91 -24.15 0.29
C ALA A 4 13.87 -24.15 -0.85
N THR A 5 14.23 -24.74 -1.99
CA THR A 5 13.30 -25.00 -3.09
C THR A 5 12.43 -26.19 -2.70
N VAL A 6 11.33 -25.96 -1.99
CA VAL A 6 10.29 -27.00 -1.75
C VAL A 6 9.47 -27.13 -3.03
N ALA A 7 10.07 -27.72 -4.06
CA ALA A 7 9.39 -28.12 -5.30
C ALA A 7 9.13 -29.63 -5.22
N GLY A 8 8.08 -30.01 -4.50
CA GLY A 8 7.62 -31.39 -4.34
C GLY A 8 6.13 -31.42 -4.01
N PRO A 9 5.50 -32.61 -3.95
CA PRO A 9 4.05 -32.79 -3.67
C PRO A 9 3.55 -32.03 -2.44
N ASP A 10 4.44 -31.68 -1.52
CA ASP A 10 4.17 -30.80 -0.37
C ASP A 10 3.73 -29.39 -0.75
N ALA A 11 4.15 -28.85 -1.90
CA ALA A 11 3.74 -27.53 -2.37
C ALA A 11 2.25 -27.50 -2.73
N HIS A 12 1.74 -28.53 -3.39
CA HIS A 12 0.31 -28.64 -3.70
C HIS A 12 -0.52 -28.75 -2.41
N ARG A 13 -0.08 -29.61 -1.48
CA ARG A 13 -0.70 -29.76 -0.16
C ARG A 13 -0.65 -28.46 0.66
N MET A 14 0.40 -27.67 0.51
CA MET A 14 0.53 -26.37 1.16
C MET A 14 -0.45 -25.35 0.57
N GLU A 15 -0.60 -25.32 -0.77
CA GLU A 15 -1.56 -24.43 -1.44
C GLU A 15 -3.01 -24.77 -1.06
N GLU A 16 -3.36 -26.05 -0.94
CA GLU A 16 -4.67 -26.50 -0.44
C GLU A 16 -4.95 -25.98 0.98
N LYS A 17 -3.97 -26.11 1.88
CA LYS A 17 -4.09 -25.60 3.26
C LYS A 17 -4.23 -24.07 3.32
N LYS A 18 -3.51 -23.34 2.46
CA LYS A 18 -3.66 -21.89 2.33
C LYS A 18 -5.07 -21.55 1.89
N PHE A 19 -5.58 -22.24 0.87
CA PHE A 19 -6.94 -22.01 0.36
C PHE A 19 -8.00 -22.25 1.43
N GLU A 20 -7.90 -23.36 2.18
CA GLU A 20 -8.80 -23.68 3.29
C GLU A 20 -8.76 -22.60 4.38
N TYR A 21 -7.55 -22.22 4.81
CA TYR A 21 -7.36 -21.19 5.84
C TYR A 21 -7.97 -19.85 5.41
N PHE A 22 -7.58 -19.30 4.25
CA PHE A 22 -8.08 -18.01 3.80
C PHE A 22 -9.58 -18.02 3.47
N SER A 23 -10.10 -19.15 2.98
CA SER A 23 -11.55 -19.29 2.76
C SER A 23 -12.35 -19.27 4.05
N SER A 24 -11.77 -19.71 5.16
CA SER A 24 -12.43 -19.70 6.48
C SER A 24 -12.45 -18.31 7.15
N ILE A 25 -11.51 -17.42 6.80
CA ILE A 25 -11.40 -16.08 7.42
C ILE A 25 -12.56 -15.17 7.00
N SER A 26 -12.88 -15.11 5.70
CA SER A 26 -13.99 -14.28 5.21
C SER A 26 -14.43 -14.68 3.80
N SER A 27 -15.68 -14.33 3.45
CA SER A 27 -16.20 -14.48 2.10
C SER A 27 -15.41 -13.68 1.06
N MET A 28 -14.84 -12.54 1.45
CA MET A 28 -13.96 -11.74 0.60
C MET A 28 -12.64 -12.46 0.32
N ALA A 29 -11.98 -12.98 1.37
CA ALA A 29 -10.73 -13.73 1.22
C ALA A 29 -10.91 -14.98 0.35
N LYS A 30 -12.02 -15.71 0.55
CA LYS A 30 -12.40 -16.81 -0.35
C LYS A 30 -12.50 -16.37 -1.81
N LYS A 31 -13.16 -15.24 -2.08
CA LYS A 31 -13.33 -14.70 -3.43
C LYS A 31 -12.00 -14.31 -4.06
N ILE A 32 -11.09 -13.70 -3.29
CA ILE A 32 -9.74 -13.32 -3.74
C ILE A 32 -8.94 -14.58 -4.12
N MET A 33 -8.97 -15.63 -3.28
CA MET A 33 -8.29 -16.90 -3.57
C MET A 33 -8.81 -17.56 -4.84
N GLN A 34 -10.13 -17.61 -5.02
CA GLN A 34 -10.76 -18.15 -6.22
C GLN A 34 -10.39 -17.37 -7.49
N GLU A 35 -10.35 -16.04 -7.42
CA GLU A 35 -9.98 -15.23 -8.58
C GLU A 35 -8.51 -15.44 -8.96
N ARG A 36 -7.61 -15.52 -7.98
CA ARG A 36 -6.20 -15.87 -8.20
C ARG A 36 -6.04 -17.22 -8.90
N GLU A 37 -6.84 -18.22 -8.50
CA GLU A 37 -6.80 -19.56 -9.10
C GLU A 37 -7.25 -19.55 -10.58
N LYS A 38 -8.30 -18.80 -10.93
CA LYS A 38 -8.71 -18.62 -12.34
C LYS A 38 -7.61 -18.02 -13.20
N ILE A 39 -6.86 -17.06 -12.66
CA ILE A 39 -5.74 -16.40 -13.36
C ILE A 39 -4.61 -17.41 -13.55
N LYS A 40 -4.27 -18.16 -12.50
CA LYS A 40 -3.30 -19.25 -12.57
C LYS A 40 -3.68 -20.29 -13.63
N ASP A 41 -4.93 -20.71 -13.69
CA ASP A 41 -5.42 -21.68 -14.68
C ASP A 41 -5.29 -21.16 -16.12
N LYS A 42 -5.54 -19.87 -16.35
CA LYS A 42 -5.35 -19.22 -17.66
C LYS A 42 -3.91 -19.22 -18.13
N HIS A 43 -2.97 -19.00 -17.21
CA HIS A 43 -1.54 -19.04 -17.51
C HIS A 43 -0.98 -20.47 -17.54
N GLY A 44 -1.65 -21.42 -16.88
CA GLY A 44 -1.32 -22.84 -16.89
C GLY A 44 0.12 -23.12 -16.51
N ALA A 45 0.84 -23.86 -17.36
CA ALA A 45 2.23 -24.25 -17.14
C ALA A 45 3.22 -23.06 -17.13
N SER A 46 2.84 -21.89 -17.67
CA SER A 46 3.68 -20.70 -17.64
C SER A 46 3.71 -20.04 -16.25
N TRP A 47 2.65 -20.21 -15.46
CA TRP A 47 2.51 -19.59 -14.14
C TRP A 47 3.66 -19.97 -13.19
N GLY A 48 4.01 -21.26 -13.14
CA GLY A 48 5.09 -21.76 -12.27
C GLY A 48 6.50 -21.30 -12.68
N LYS A 49 6.65 -20.75 -13.88
CA LYS A 49 7.92 -20.21 -14.39
C LYS A 49 8.05 -18.70 -14.18
N MET A 50 6.94 -18.02 -13.90
CA MET A 50 6.91 -16.59 -13.61
C MET A 50 7.48 -16.31 -12.22
N SER A 51 8.27 -15.26 -12.12
CA SER A 51 8.68 -14.68 -10.84
C SER A 51 7.47 -14.17 -10.04
N PRO A 52 7.59 -13.99 -8.71
CA PRO A 52 6.51 -13.43 -7.90
C PRO A 52 5.98 -12.09 -8.42
N GLN A 53 6.87 -11.20 -8.87
CA GLN A 53 6.49 -9.91 -9.44
C GLN A 53 5.73 -10.04 -10.76
N GLU A 54 6.11 -11.00 -11.62
CA GLU A 54 5.37 -11.25 -12.86
C GLU A 54 3.98 -11.84 -12.58
N GLN A 55 3.85 -12.70 -11.56
CA GLN A 55 2.55 -13.20 -11.12
C GLN A 55 1.65 -12.06 -10.59
N ASP A 56 2.20 -11.17 -9.78
CA ASP A 56 1.48 -10.01 -9.26
C ASP A 56 1.03 -9.09 -10.40
N CYS A 57 1.93 -8.79 -11.35
CA CYS A 57 1.58 -8.04 -12.55
C CYS A 57 0.49 -8.73 -13.39
N ALA A 58 0.53 -10.05 -13.52
CA ALA A 58 -0.50 -10.81 -14.23
C ALA A 58 -1.86 -10.70 -13.53
N ILE A 59 -1.88 -10.73 -12.19
CA ILE A 59 -3.10 -10.54 -11.40
C ILE A 59 -3.66 -9.13 -11.58
N ASP A 60 -2.83 -8.10 -11.45
CA ASP A 60 -3.23 -6.70 -11.63
C ASP A 60 -3.79 -6.46 -13.05
N ASN A 61 -3.14 -7.05 -14.06
CA ASN A 61 -3.55 -6.92 -15.45
C ASN A 61 -4.87 -7.64 -15.76
N TRP A 62 -5.19 -8.68 -15.00
CA TRP A 62 -6.46 -9.40 -15.11
C TRP A 62 -7.61 -8.62 -14.44
N MET A 63 -7.33 -7.97 -13.31
CA MET A 63 -8.34 -7.25 -12.52
C MET A 63 -8.73 -5.89 -13.12
N MET A 64 -7.88 -5.28 -13.93
CA MET A 64 -8.15 -3.97 -14.52
C MET A 64 -8.56 -4.04 -16.00
N ASP A 65 -9.69 -3.41 -16.32
CA ASP A 65 -10.10 -3.20 -17.70
C ASP A 65 -9.03 -2.38 -18.47
N PRO A 66 -8.68 -2.76 -19.71
CA PRO A 66 -7.68 -2.05 -20.50
C PRO A 66 -7.93 -0.55 -20.66
N HIS A 67 -9.19 -0.11 -20.78
CA HIS A 67 -9.55 1.31 -20.90
C HIS A 67 -9.30 2.07 -19.59
N ILE A 68 -9.62 1.46 -18.46
CA ILE A 68 -9.36 2.03 -17.13
C ILE A 68 -7.85 2.16 -16.91
N ARG A 69 -7.09 1.12 -17.24
CA ARG A 69 -5.62 1.15 -17.17
C ARG A 69 -5.03 2.25 -18.06
N ALA A 70 -5.53 2.43 -19.29
CA ALA A 70 -5.08 3.49 -20.19
C ALA A 70 -5.33 4.89 -19.60
N ARG A 71 -6.50 5.11 -18.98
CA ARG A 71 -6.84 6.39 -18.33
C ARG A 71 -5.86 6.74 -17.20
N TYR A 72 -5.52 5.77 -16.34
CA TYR A 72 -4.61 6.00 -15.21
C TYR A 72 -3.12 5.95 -15.59
N ALA A 73 -2.76 5.40 -16.75
CA ALA A 73 -1.38 5.38 -17.23
C ALA A 73 -0.82 6.80 -17.45
N MET A 74 -1.65 7.72 -17.97
CA MET A 74 -1.23 9.11 -18.22
C MET A 74 -0.90 9.85 -16.91
N HIS A 75 -1.60 9.53 -15.82
CA HIS A 75 -1.39 10.15 -14.50
C HIS A 75 -0.34 9.44 -13.63
N ARG A 76 0.19 8.30 -14.09
CA ARG A 76 1.27 7.58 -13.39
C ARG A 76 2.62 8.31 -13.54
N VAL A 77 2.78 9.08 -14.61
CA VAL A 77 3.96 9.90 -14.91
C VAL A 77 3.93 11.23 -14.17
N GLU A 78 2.76 11.86 -14.04
CA GLU A 78 2.61 13.16 -13.36
C GLU A 78 2.83 13.12 -11.84
N ARG A 79 2.68 11.95 -11.19
CA ARG A 79 3.00 11.77 -9.76
C ARG A 79 4.47 11.42 -9.49
N GLY A 80 5.29 11.30 -10.53
CA GLY A 80 6.73 11.03 -10.43
C GLY A 80 7.56 12.28 -10.20
N ASP A 81 7.05 13.46 -10.59
CA ASP A 81 7.53 14.71 -10.04
C ASP A 81 6.85 14.90 -8.69
N GLU A 82 7.62 14.80 -7.61
CA GLU A 82 7.21 15.31 -6.31
C GLU A 82 6.78 16.77 -6.50
N VAL A 83 5.49 17.01 -6.69
CA VAL A 83 5.00 18.37 -6.85
C VAL A 83 5.32 19.08 -5.53
N ALA A 84 6.28 20.00 -5.57
CA ALA A 84 6.70 20.82 -4.44
C ALA A 84 5.59 21.81 -3.98
N CYS A 85 4.33 21.57 -4.35
CA CYS A 85 3.19 22.43 -4.06
C CYS A 85 2.57 22.17 -2.69
N TYR A 86 2.99 21.12 -1.98
CA TYR A 86 2.54 20.85 -0.63
C TYR A 86 3.71 21.01 0.36
N PRO A 87 3.58 21.89 1.37
CA PRO A 87 4.60 22.01 2.41
C PRO A 87 4.76 20.65 3.12
N LYS A 88 5.95 20.07 3.00
CA LYS A 88 6.30 18.83 3.70
C LYS A 88 6.54 19.17 5.17
N LEU A 89 5.63 18.77 6.05
CA LEU A 89 5.83 18.83 7.50
C LEU A 89 6.91 17.81 7.89
N LEU A 90 8.16 18.26 7.87
CA LEU A 90 9.33 17.52 8.35
C LEU A 90 9.38 17.57 9.89
N ILE A 91 8.42 16.92 10.55
CA ILE A 91 8.46 16.78 12.02
C ILE A 91 9.43 15.66 12.35
N GLN A 92 10.51 15.97 13.08
CA GLN A 92 11.40 14.93 13.58
C GLN A 92 10.70 14.14 14.69
N THR A 93 10.93 12.82 14.74
CA THR A 93 10.38 11.94 15.78
C THR A 93 10.71 12.48 17.17
N GLY A 94 9.71 12.64 18.04
CA GLY A 94 9.87 13.23 19.38
C GLY A 94 9.44 14.71 19.50
N GLN A 95 9.09 15.37 18.39
CA GLN A 95 8.55 16.74 18.42
C GLN A 95 7.01 16.74 18.50
N LYS A 96 6.45 17.50 19.44
CA LYS A 96 5.01 17.76 19.55
C LYS A 96 4.73 19.25 19.39
N ILE A 97 3.91 19.58 18.39
CA ILE A 97 3.36 20.94 18.23
C ILE A 97 2.16 21.06 19.16
N VAL A 98 2.22 21.99 20.11
CA VAL A 98 1.12 22.27 21.04
C VAL A 98 0.56 23.64 20.69
N HIS A 99 -0.66 23.63 20.15
CA HIS A 99 -1.44 24.86 19.98
C HIS A 99 -2.09 25.19 21.32
N PHE A 100 -1.64 26.26 21.96
CA PHE A 100 -2.38 26.82 23.09
C PHE A 100 -3.62 27.52 22.51
N GLY A 101 -4.80 27.08 22.95
CA GLY A 101 -6.06 27.61 22.47
C GLY A 101 -6.20 29.08 22.83
N GLU A 102 -6.13 29.93 21.83
CA GLU A 102 -6.69 31.27 21.91
C GLU A 102 -7.81 31.31 20.88
N GLU A 103 -9.04 31.28 21.37
CA GLU A 103 -10.26 31.55 20.63
C GLU A 103 -10.29 33.01 20.19
N VAL A 104 -9.42 33.35 19.23
CA VAL A 104 -9.38 34.69 18.63
C VAL A 104 -10.37 34.68 17.47
N LYS A 105 -11.55 35.25 17.74
CA LYS A 105 -12.50 35.66 16.72
C LYS A 105 -11.73 36.44 15.64
N PHE A 106 -11.89 36.03 14.38
CA PHE A 106 -11.42 36.79 13.24
C PHE A 106 -12.17 38.13 13.19
N ASP A 107 -11.63 39.15 13.87
CA ASP A 107 -11.90 40.53 13.52
C ASP A 107 -10.72 41.09 12.73
N ARG A 108 -11.09 41.60 11.57
CA ARG A 108 -10.25 42.20 10.55
C ARG A 108 -9.57 43.44 11.11
N ALA A 109 -8.31 43.31 11.54
CA ALA A 109 -7.21 44.27 11.37
C ALA A 109 -6.16 44.10 12.49
N GLY A 110 -4.88 44.07 12.11
CA GLY A 110 -3.76 44.28 13.03
C GLY A 110 -2.94 43.03 13.30
N GLY A 111 -1.65 43.08 12.94
CA GLY A 111 -0.71 41.99 13.13
C GLY A 111 -0.45 41.67 14.60
N GLY A 112 -0.56 40.41 14.94
CA GLY A 112 -0.06 39.81 16.18
C GLY A 112 0.37 38.38 15.86
N GLY A 113 1.67 38.11 15.94
CA GLY A 113 2.21 36.78 15.65
C GLY A 113 1.77 35.77 16.70
N GLY A 114 0.84 34.89 16.33
CA GLY A 114 0.52 33.69 17.11
C GLY A 114 1.72 32.75 17.13
N GLY A 115 2.49 32.78 18.22
CA GLY A 115 3.66 31.94 18.40
C GLY A 115 3.27 30.47 18.58
N VAL A 116 3.71 29.62 17.65
CA VAL A 116 3.61 28.16 17.79
C VAL A 116 4.85 27.68 18.53
N VAL A 117 4.67 27.08 19.71
CA VAL A 117 5.78 26.52 20.50
C VAL A 117 5.97 25.05 20.10
N VAL A 118 7.17 24.72 19.62
CA VAL A 118 7.56 23.34 19.32
C VAL A 118 8.25 22.76 20.55
N VAL A 119 7.64 21.74 21.16
CA VAL A 119 8.23 21.02 22.30
C VAL A 119 8.97 19.80 21.76
N VAL A 120 10.28 19.75 21.99
CA VAL A 120 11.13 18.58 21.68
C VAL A 120 11.19 17.69 22.92
N VAL A 121 10.59 16.50 22.85
CA VAL A 121 10.66 15.51 23.93
C VAL A 121 11.76 14.51 23.59
N HIS A 122 12.85 14.55 24.34
CA HIS A 122 13.95 13.59 24.22
C HIS A 122 13.63 12.37 25.09
N TRP A 123 13.48 11.20 24.47
CA TRP A 123 13.41 9.93 25.19
C TRP A 123 14.83 9.33 25.18
N SER A 124 15.42 9.13 26.36
CA SER A 124 16.58 8.25 26.51
C SER A 124 16.06 6.82 26.70
N ASP A 125 16.66 5.88 25.96
CA ASP A 125 16.53 4.43 26.19
C ASP A 125 17.12 4.05 27.56
#